data_AF-A0A6P0WWM6-F1
#
_entry.id   AF-A0A6P0WWM6-F1
#
_cell.length_a   1.000
_cell.length_b   1.000
_cell.length_c   1.000
_cell.angle_alpha   90.00
_cell.angle_beta   90.00
_cell.angle_gamma   90.00
#
_symmetry.space_group_name_H-M   'P 1'
#
loop_
_entity.id
_entity.type
_entity.pdbx_description
1 polymer ?
#
loop_
_entity_poly.entity_id
_entity_poly.type
_entity_poly.pdbx_seq_one_letter_code
_entity_poly.pdbx_strand_id
1 'polypeptide(L)' 'MICPEEPFFGFFGLGARSEFNIKDDKIWLQENNTEIEVDQDLQEMGISQKEIVVSFHHPSVREYSDFATA' A
#
# COMPACT_ATOMS: atom_id res chain seq x y z
N MET A 1 2.36 2.89 15.28
CA MET A 1 3.78 2.48 15.42
C MET A 1 4.43 2.80 14.09
N ILE A 2 5.04 3.97 14.02
CA ILE A 2 5.63 4.55 12.82
C ILE A 2 7.03 3.92 12.71
N CYS A 3 7.34 3.26 11.59
CA CYS A 3 8.71 2.81 11.33
C CYS A 3 9.62 4.05 11.30
N PRO A 4 10.68 4.11 12.11
CA PRO A 4 11.58 5.26 12.11
C PRO A 4 12.28 5.38 10.75
N GLU A 5 12.31 6.59 10.21
CA GLU A 5 13.16 6.96 9.09
C GLU A 5 14.63 6.68 9.45
N GLU A 6 15.18 5.61 8.87
CA GLU A 6 16.60 5.31 8.98
C GLU A 6 17.42 6.33 8.18
N PRO A 7 18.59 6.78 8.70
CA PRO A 7 19.37 7.85 8.11
C PRO A 7 20.05 7.39 6.82
N PHE A 8 19.82 8.15 5.76
CA PHE A 8 20.49 8.05 4.47
C PHE A 8 22.02 8.07 4.62
N PHE A 9 22.70 6.92 4.48
CA PHE A 9 24.05 6.86 3.89
C PHE A 9 24.44 5.42 3.51
N GLY A 10 24.54 5.12 2.20
CA GLY A 10 25.27 3.95 1.69
C GLY A 10 24.62 3.19 0.53
N PHE A 11 25.13 3.42 -0.69
CA PHE A 11 25.30 2.47 -1.80
C PHE A 11 24.10 1.67 -2.36
N PHE A 12 23.72 2.02 -3.60
CA PHE A 12 23.09 1.21 -4.67
C PHE A 12 21.87 0.35 -4.35
N GLY A 13 20.70 0.80 -4.83
CA GLY A 13 19.51 -0.04 -5.05
C GLY A 13 18.26 0.83 -4.98
N LEU A 14 17.48 0.90 -6.06
CA LEU A 14 16.20 1.60 -6.08
C LEU A 14 15.32 1.04 -4.95
N GLY A 15 15.08 1.85 -3.92
CA GLY A 15 14.44 1.41 -2.69
C GLY A 15 13.00 1.03 -2.94
N ALA A 16 12.69 -0.26 -2.81
CA ALA A 16 11.34 -0.76 -2.68
C ALA A 16 10.69 -0.11 -1.44
N ARG A 17 9.87 0.92 -1.67
CA ARG A 17 9.18 1.69 -0.62
C ARG A 17 7.68 1.58 -0.80
N SER A 18 6.99 1.11 0.24
CA SER A 18 5.54 1.12 0.30
C SER A 18 5.08 1.93 1.50
N GLU A 19 4.14 2.85 1.28
CA GLU A 19 3.58 3.68 2.34
C GLU A 19 2.12 3.28 2.59
N PHE A 20 1.82 2.93 3.84
CA PHE A 20 0.49 2.52 4.28
C PHE A 20 -0.03 3.45 5.37
N ASN A 21 -1.32 3.74 5.31
CA ASN A 21 -2.07 4.42 6.36
C ASN A 21 -3.27 3.57 6.78
N ILE A 22 -3.73 3.72 8.02
CA ILE A 22 -4.99 3.10 8.48
C ILE A 22 -6.00 4.22 8.69
N LYS A 23 -7.13 4.16 7.98
CA LYS A 23 -8.23 5.13 8.07
C LYS A 23 -9.55 4.40 7.86
N ASP A 24 -10.56 4.75 8.65
CA ASP A 24 -11.92 4.17 8.58
C ASP A 24 -11.91 2.63 8.62
N ASP A 25 -11.06 2.06 9.49
CA ASP A 25 -10.81 0.61 9.62
C ASP A 25 -10.31 -0.08 8.35
N LYS A 26 -9.79 0.70 7.39
CA LYS A 26 -9.22 0.20 6.13
C LYS A 26 -7.75 0.53 6.00
N ILE A 27 -7.07 -0.25 5.17
CA ILE A 27 -5.65 -0.09 4.84
C ILE A 27 -5.55 0.76 3.57
N TRP A 28 -4.94 1.92 3.67
CA TRP A 28 -4.73 2.86 2.57
C TRP A 28 -3.30 2.76 2.05
N LEU A 29 -3.13 2.16 0.89
CA LEU A 29 -1.85 2.06 0.18
C LEU A 29 -1.61 3.34 -0.63
N GLN A 30 -0.76 4.21 -0.09
CA GLN A 30 -0.43 5.53 -0.63
C GLN A 30 0.65 5.50 -1.70
N GLU A 31 1.59 4.57 -1.59
CA GLU A 31 2.68 4.41 -2.54
C GLU A 31 3.13 2.95 -2.51
N ASN A 32 3.44 2.38 -3.68
CA ASN A 32 4.07 1.07 -3.80
C ASN A 32 5.13 1.16 -4.91
N ASN A 33 6.40 1.34 -4.55
CA ASN A 33 7.52 1.32 -5.50
C ASN A 33 8.25 -0.03 -5.48
N THR A 34 7.51 -1.11 -5.26
CA THR A 34 8.07 -2.46 -5.15
C THR A 34 7.55 -3.33 -6.29
N GLU A 35 8.31 -4.37 -6.64
CA GLU A 35 7.83 -5.44 -7.53
C GLU A 35 6.97 -6.47 -6.78
N ILE A 36 6.60 -6.20 -5.52
CA ILE A 36 5.84 -7.10 -4.66
C ILE A 36 4.34 -6.84 -4.85
N GLU A 37 3.59 -7.91 -5.06
CA GLU A 37 2.13 -7.93 -5.13
C GLU A 37 1.54 -7.94 -3.71
N VAL A 38 1.54 -6.76 -3.08
CA VAL A 38 1.04 -6.51 -1.72
C VAL A 38 -0.37 -7.07 -1.48
N ASP A 39 -1.20 -7.12 -2.51
CA ASP A 39 -2.56 -7.63 -2.44
C ASP A 39 -2.65 -9.16 -2.27
N GLN A 40 -1.66 -9.92 -2.75
CA GLN A 40 -1.59 -11.37 -2.53
C GLN A 40 -1.21 -11.66 -1.08
N ASP A 41 -0.14 -11.02 -0.58
CA ASP A 41 0.31 -11.18 0.80
C ASP A 41 -0.81 -10.87 1.80
N LEU A 42 -1.55 -9.78 1.55
CA LEU A 42 -2.68 -9.40 2.42
C LEU A 42 -3.82 -10.41 2.36
N GLN A 43 -4.11 -10.99 1.20
CA GLN A 43 -5.11 -12.07 1.08
C GLN A 43 -4.68 -13.35 1.81
N GLU A 44 -3.41 -13.72 1.74
CA GLU A 44 -2.87 -14.87 2.50
C GLU A 44 -2.97 -14.65 4.02
N MET A 45 -2.87 -13.40 4.47
CA MET A 45 -3.11 -13.00 5.86
C MET A 45 -4.60 -12.94 6.23
N GLY A 46 -5.50 -13.17 5.28
CA GLY A 46 -6.96 -13.17 5.47
C GLY A 46 -7.63 -11.80 5.32
N ILE A 47 -6.89 -10.78 4.84
CA ILE A 47 -7.43 -9.44 4.58
C ILE A 47 -8.05 -9.41 3.19
N SER A 48 -9.31 -9.00 3.09
CA SER A 48 -9.97 -8.90 1.80
C SER A 48 -9.47 -7.68 1.02
N GLN A 49 -9.42 -7.77 -0.32
CA GLN A 49 -9.18 -6.62 -1.20
C GLN A 49 -10.16 -5.46 -0.94
N LYS A 50 -11.36 -5.75 -0.41
CA LYS A 50 -12.37 -4.74 -0.04
C LYS A 50 -12.07 -3.97 1.24
N GLU A 51 -11.00 -4.32 1.95
CA GLU A 51 -10.48 -3.59 3.12
C GLU A 51 -9.24 -2.76 2.77
N ILE A 52 -8.77 -2.84 1.53
CA ILE A 52 -7.57 -2.16 1.04
C ILE A 52 -7.99 -1.08 0.04
N VAL A 53 -7.58 0.16 0.29
CA VAL A 53 -7.80 1.31 -0.60
C VAL A 53 -6.47 1.67 -1.28
N VAL A 54 -6.43 1.57 -2.61
CA VAL A 54 -5.28 2.00 -3.41
C VAL A 54 -5.38 3.49 -3.67
N SER A 55 -4.74 4.31 -2.83
CA SER A 55 -5.02 5.74 -2.78
C SER A 55 -4.23 6.58 -3.77
N PHE A 56 -3.12 6.06 -4.32
CA PHE A 56 -2.40 6.70 -5.42
C PHE A 56 -3.18 6.68 -6.76
N HIS A 57 -4.18 5.81 -6.89
CA HIS A 57 -5.12 5.88 -7.99
C HIS A 57 -6.12 7.02 -7.78
N HIS A 58 -6.46 7.72 -8.86
CA HIS A 58 -7.48 8.77 -8.84
C HIS A 58 -8.83 8.19 -8.37
N PRO A 59 -9.63 8.88 -7.52
CA PRO A 59 -10.85 8.32 -6.95
C PRO A 59 -11.82 7.74 -7.98
N SER A 60 -12.00 8.42 -9.12
CA SER A 60 -12.88 7.97 -10.22
C SER A 60 -12.41 6.70 -10.93
N VAL A 61 -11.17 6.25 -10.74
CA VAL A 61 -10.71 4.97 -11.34
C VAL A 61 -10.74 3.81 -10.35
N ARG A 62 -10.85 4.09 -9.05
CA ARG A 62 -10.86 3.05 -8.00
C ARG A 62 -12.09 2.16 -8.10
N GLU A 63 -13.21 2.69 -8.59
CA GLU A 63 -14.45 1.93 -8.82
C GLU A 63 -14.30 0.82 -9.86
N TYR A 64 -13.30 0.93 -10.75
CA TYR A 64 -12.98 -0.08 -11.76
C TYR A 64 -11.89 -1.06 -11.31
N SER A 65 -11.45 -0.98 -10.05
CA SER A 65 -10.50 -1.90 -9.45
C SER A 65 -11.18 -2.88 -8.50
N ASP A 66 -10.54 -4.00 -8.22
CA ASP A 66 -11.06 -5.00 -7.27
C ASP A 66 -10.94 -4.56 -5.80
N PHE A 67 -10.21 -3.47 -5.56
CA PHE A 67 -9.97 -2.87 -4.25
C PHE A 67 -11.15 -2.01 -3.73
N ALA A 68 -11.02 -1.50 -2.51
CA ALA A 68 -11.96 -0.54 -1.94
C ALA A 68 -11.80 0.86 -2.55
N THR A 69 -12.90 1.60 -2.63
CA THR A 69 -12.94 2.97 -3.17
C THR A 69 -12.62 4.03 -2.12
N ALA A 70 -13.02 3.78 -0.88
CA ALA A 70 -12.79 4.57 0.33
C ALA A 70 -12.92 3.65 1.55
#